data_AF-A0A8H6YBW1-F1
#
_entry.id   AF-A0A8H6YBW1-F1
#
_cell.length_a   1.000
_cell.length_b   1.000
_cell.length_c   1.000
_cell.angle_alpha   90.00
_cell.angle_beta   90.00
_cell.angle_gamma   90.00
#
_symmetry.space_group_name_H-M   'P 1'
#
loop_
_entity.id
_entity.type
_entity.pdbx_description
1 polymer ?
#
loop_
_entity_poly.entity_id
_entity_poly.type
_entity_poly.pdbx_seq_one_letter_code
_entity_poly.pdbx_strand_id
1 'polypeptide(L)'
;MEFKLAKQKTSNSWFGTREKADLMKVILRNQKPFPDSGLLLLTKVVQHEAGNSLDLSGFSLSDSQVVSLLTSFGAEKVELLNLSHNPDLTIDVLRRILPTTPKLRRLILVGTPISNEQLYELLAKEPKLFISVEELVHPAFLSWEDTAKYPNGFAYVGIHGRSSACAASVAVFTPATVVQSLTDYLGPIVNADEYVTYGVLGTNLAPQAALAAGMRKEGQPWGERRVHCFPALTDRPFDGRGWLFIVEWPSMFEDQGCRYGFVSVVGAETSPPKVKIYDLAGFLEEMAKEGSPRCVGGRS
;
A
#
# COMPACT_ATOMS: atom_id res chain seq x y z
N MET A 1 25.63 60.51 13.13
CA MET A 1 24.86 59.34 13.58
C MET A 1 23.57 59.30 12.76
N GLU A 2 23.58 58.58 11.64
CA GLU A 2 22.41 58.35 10.81
C GLU A 2 21.67 57.10 11.29
N PHE A 3 20.40 57.24 11.68
CA PHE A 3 19.51 56.11 11.93
C PHE A 3 18.88 55.67 10.59
N LYS A 4 19.32 54.51 10.07
CA LYS A 4 18.62 53.82 8.98
C LYS A 4 17.38 53.12 9.55
N LEU A 5 16.19 53.61 9.19
CA LEU A 5 14.94 52.85 9.33
C LEU A 5 14.98 51.64 8.39
N ALA A 6 15.05 50.44 8.95
CA ALA A 6 14.83 49.21 8.21
C ALA A 6 13.34 49.14 7.82
N LYS A 7 13.06 49.21 6.51
CA LYS A 7 11.75 48.88 5.96
C LYS A 7 11.45 47.41 6.27
N GLN A 8 10.50 47.20 7.17
CA GLN A 8 9.91 45.90 7.46
C GLN A 8 9.21 45.43 6.18
N LYS A 9 9.79 44.41 5.54
CA LYS A 9 9.23 43.74 4.37
C LYS A 9 8.03 42.94 4.87
N THR A 10 6.83 43.52 4.75
CA THR A 10 5.57 42.82 4.99
C THR A 10 5.43 41.73 3.95
N SER A 11 5.90 40.53 4.30
CA SER A 11 5.51 39.29 3.62
C SER A 11 4.00 39.15 3.81
N ASN A 12 3.25 39.27 2.72
CA ASN A 12 1.81 39.00 2.66
C ASN A 12 1.55 37.50 2.89
N SER A 13 1.69 37.03 4.13
CA SER A 13 1.23 35.71 4.54
C SER A 13 -0.26 35.78 4.88
N TRP A 14 -1.10 35.65 3.85
CA TRP A 14 -2.57 35.58 4.02
C TRP A 14 -3.02 34.33 4.80
N PHE A 15 -2.14 33.34 5.00
CA PHE A 15 -2.40 32.07 5.69
C PHE A 15 -1.77 31.98 7.09
N GLY A 16 -1.62 33.10 7.79
CA GLY A 16 -0.76 33.22 8.99
C GLY A 16 -1.07 32.33 10.21
N THR A 17 -2.10 31.47 10.22
CA THR A 17 -2.33 30.49 11.31
C THR A 17 -2.93 29.18 10.77
N ARG A 18 -2.50 28.03 11.32
CA ARG A 18 -3.04 26.69 11.01
C ARG A 18 -4.57 26.63 11.17
N GLU A 19 -5.09 27.29 12.19
CA GLU A 19 -6.53 27.43 12.46
C GLU A 19 -7.32 28.07 11.30
N LYS A 20 -6.73 29.03 10.57
CA LYS A 20 -7.39 29.62 9.39
C LYS A 20 -7.46 28.64 8.23
N ALA A 21 -6.39 27.88 8.00
CA ALA A 21 -6.39 26.84 6.98
C ALA A 21 -7.46 25.77 7.29
N ASP A 22 -7.58 25.36 8.55
CA ASP A 22 -8.61 24.41 8.99
C ASP A 22 -10.04 24.94 8.76
N LEU A 23 -10.31 26.19 9.15
CA LEU A 23 -11.60 26.84 8.88
C LEU A 23 -11.90 26.94 7.39
N MET A 24 -10.90 27.31 6.57
CA MET A 24 -11.04 27.37 5.13
C MET A 24 -11.37 26.00 4.53
N LYS A 25 -10.74 24.92 5.02
CA LYS A 25 -11.08 23.56 4.59
C LYS A 25 -12.51 23.20 4.92
N VAL A 26 -13.01 23.55 6.11
CA VAL A 26 -14.42 23.30 6.48
C VAL A 26 -15.36 24.01 5.51
N ILE A 27 -15.10 25.28 5.19
CA ILE A 27 -15.91 26.04 4.23
C ILE A 27 -15.85 25.42 2.83
N LEU A 28 -14.65 25.04 2.39
CA LEU A 28 -14.40 24.45 1.07
C LEU A 28 -15.04 23.05 0.92
N ARG A 29 -15.04 22.22 1.98
CA ARG A 29 -15.71 20.89 2.00
C ARG A 29 -17.22 20.97 1.90
N ASN A 30 -17.82 22.10 2.27
CA ASN A 30 -19.27 22.30 2.18
C ASN A 30 -19.75 22.66 0.77
N GLN A 31 -18.84 22.86 -0.19
CA GLN A 31 -19.20 23.16 -1.57
C GLN A 31 -19.56 21.86 -2.33
N LYS A 32 -20.79 21.76 -2.84
CA LYS A 32 -21.29 20.57 -3.54
C LYS A 32 -22.11 20.97 -4.77
N PRO A 33 -21.64 20.70 -6.01
CA PRO A 33 -20.30 20.19 -6.37
C PRO A 33 -19.19 21.20 -6.03
N PHE A 34 -17.93 20.76 -6.00
CA PHE A 34 -16.82 21.67 -5.77
C PHE A 34 -16.61 22.63 -6.96
N PRO A 35 -16.58 23.95 -6.76
CA PRO A 35 -16.43 24.92 -7.85
C PRO A 35 -14.98 25.02 -8.33
N ASP A 36 -14.77 25.08 -9.65
CA ASP A 36 -13.42 25.23 -10.25
C ASP A 36 -12.70 26.50 -9.79
N SER A 37 -13.45 27.59 -9.53
CA SER A 37 -12.90 28.84 -8.99
C SER A 37 -12.27 28.67 -7.61
N GLY A 38 -12.67 27.63 -6.85
CA GLY A 38 -12.13 27.28 -5.54
C GLY A 38 -10.82 26.47 -5.59
N LEU A 39 -10.44 25.92 -6.74
CA LEU A 39 -9.27 25.03 -6.86
C LEU A 39 -7.97 25.71 -6.45
N LEU A 40 -7.74 26.93 -6.94
CA LEU A 40 -6.52 27.68 -6.62
C LEU A 40 -6.41 27.94 -5.11
N LEU A 41 -7.54 28.19 -4.45
CA LEU A 41 -7.58 28.39 -3.01
C LEU A 41 -7.27 27.10 -2.27
N LEU A 42 -7.91 25.99 -2.67
CA LEU A 42 -7.67 24.67 -2.10
C LEU A 42 -6.20 24.26 -2.25
N THR A 43 -5.61 24.42 -3.43
CA THR A 43 -4.17 24.17 -3.68
C THR A 43 -3.29 24.90 -2.68
N LYS A 44 -3.54 26.20 -2.46
CA LYS A 44 -2.75 26.99 -1.49
C LYS A 44 -2.94 26.52 -0.06
N VAL A 45 -4.17 26.16 0.32
CA VAL A 45 -4.49 25.63 1.65
C VAL A 45 -3.76 24.31 1.90
N VAL A 46 -3.78 23.37 0.94
CA VAL A 46 -3.10 22.08 1.10
C VAL A 46 -1.59 22.18 0.97
N GLN A 47 -1.05 23.11 0.17
CA GLN A 47 0.40 23.37 0.09
C GLN A 47 0.97 23.94 1.40
N HIS A 48 0.15 24.66 2.17
CA HIS A 48 0.56 25.20 3.47
C HIS A 48 0.70 24.10 4.53
N GLU A 49 0.08 22.94 4.34
CA GLU A 49 0.26 21.77 5.18
C GLU A 49 1.54 21.06 4.76
N ALA A 50 2.63 21.34 5.48
CA ALA A 50 3.95 20.81 5.18
C ALA A 50 3.93 19.28 5.02
N GLY A 51 4.47 18.79 3.90
CA GLY A 51 4.85 17.39 3.74
C GLY A 51 4.51 16.79 2.37
N ASN A 52 4.66 15.47 2.33
CA ASN A 52 4.40 14.61 1.16
C ASN A 52 3.01 13.95 1.25
N SER A 53 2.15 14.43 2.16
CA SER A 53 0.82 13.90 2.42
C SER A 53 -0.23 14.89 1.96
N LEU A 54 -1.15 14.44 1.11
CA LEU A 54 -2.21 15.26 0.54
C LEU A 54 -3.58 14.70 0.92
N ASP A 55 -4.29 15.44 1.78
CA ASP A 55 -5.65 15.10 2.19
C ASP A 55 -6.68 15.90 1.40
N LEU A 56 -7.33 15.21 0.45
CA LEU A 56 -8.44 15.73 -0.37
C LEU A 56 -9.77 15.09 0.03
N SER A 57 -9.89 14.59 1.26
CA SER A 57 -11.12 13.95 1.69
C SER A 57 -12.29 14.93 1.86
N GLY A 58 -13.47 14.51 1.38
CA GLY A 58 -14.74 15.20 1.63
C GLY A 58 -14.96 16.51 0.87
N PHE A 59 -14.19 16.77 -0.19
CA PHE A 59 -14.31 18.02 -0.95
C PHE A 59 -15.30 17.97 -2.12
N SER A 60 -15.88 16.80 -2.46
CA SER A 60 -16.73 16.64 -3.66
C SER A 60 -16.01 17.05 -4.96
N LEU A 61 -14.76 16.60 -5.08
CA LEU A 61 -13.94 16.83 -6.27
C LEU A 61 -14.27 15.84 -7.37
N SER A 62 -14.26 16.32 -8.62
CA SER A 62 -14.29 15.47 -9.81
C SER A 62 -12.89 14.94 -10.18
N ASP A 63 -12.83 13.93 -11.05
CA ASP A 63 -11.57 13.36 -11.52
C ASP A 63 -10.60 14.40 -12.12
N SER A 64 -11.12 15.36 -12.90
CA SER A 64 -10.31 16.42 -13.51
C SER A 64 -9.74 17.38 -12.47
N GLN A 65 -10.51 17.69 -11.43
CA GLN A 65 -10.11 18.55 -10.33
C GLN A 65 -9.01 17.90 -9.50
N VAL A 66 -9.13 16.60 -9.18
CA VAL A 66 -8.06 15.84 -8.48
C VAL A 66 -6.75 15.87 -9.27
N VAL A 67 -6.80 15.62 -10.57
CA VAL A 67 -5.61 15.65 -11.44
C VAL A 67 -4.99 17.05 -11.49
N SER A 68 -5.80 18.10 -11.60
CA SER A 68 -5.34 19.50 -11.60
C SER A 68 -4.68 19.89 -10.27
N LEU A 69 -5.26 19.46 -9.15
CA LEU A 69 -4.72 19.68 -7.80
C LEU A 69 -3.38 18.97 -7.63
N LEU A 70 -3.27 17.70 -8.00
CA LEU A 70 -2.01 16.94 -7.92
C LEU A 70 -0.91 17.58 -8.77
N THR A 71 -1.24 17.97 -10.00
CA THR A 71 -0.30 18.65 -10.89
C THR A 71 0.19 19.96 -10.26
N SER A 72 -0.71 20.75 -9.68
CA SER A 72 -0.37 22.03 -9.05
C SER A 72 0.38 21.87 -7.72
N PHE A 73 0.10 20.79 -7.00
CA PHE A 73 0.77 20.47 -5.74
C PHE A 73 2.20 19.97 -5.95
N GLY A 74 2.45 19.26 -7.06
CA GLY A 74 3.67 18.49 -7.32
C GLY A 74 3.39 17.02 -7.08
N ALA A 75 2.87 16.33 -8.08
CA ALA A 75 2.44 14.93 -7.99
C ALA A 75 3.61 13.99 -7.64
N GLU A 76 4.82 14.33 -8.08
CA GLU A 76 6.06 13.56 -7.92
C GLU A 76 6.58 13.49 -6.48
N LYS A 77 6.10 14.34 -5.57
CA LYS A 77 6.45 14.31 -4.15
C LYS A 77 5.35 13.69 -3.27
N VAL A 78 4.18 13.37 -3.82
CA VAL A 78 3.08 12.83 -3.02
C VAL A 78 3.37 11.38 -2.66
N GLU A 79 3.43 11.09 -1.36
CA GLU A 79 3.62 9.75 -0.78
C GLU A 79 2.31 9.19 -0.19
N LEU A 80 1.43 10.07 0.29
CA LEU A 80 0.11 9.71 0.81
C LEU A 80 -0.95 10.57 0.14
N LEU A 81 -1.96 9.94 -0.45
CA LEU A 81 -3.13 10.60 -1.02
C LEU A 81 -4.41 10.05 -0.38
N ASN A 82 -5.19 10.94 0.22
CA ASN A 82 -6.52 10.61 0.75
C ASN A 82 -7.60 11.23 -0.12
N LEU A 83 -8.39 10.38 -0.80
CA LEU A 83 -9.53 10.78 -1.63
C LEU A 83 -10.87 10.38 -1.02
N SER A 84 -10.89 10.00 0.25
CA SER A 84 -12.09 9.50 0.92
C SER A 84 -13.26 10.48 0.83
N HIS A 85 -14.48 9.96 0.74
CA HIS A 85 -15.71 10.77 0.73
C HIS A 85 -15.81 11.80 -0.40
N ASN A 86 -15.23 11.52 -1.57
CA ASN A 86 -15.51 12.27 -2.79
C ASN A 86 -16.54 11.50 -3.64
N PRO A 87 -17.82 11.94 -3.67
CA PRO A 87 -18.91 11.21 -4.33
C PRO A 87 -18.84 11.24 -5.86
N ASP A 88 -18.07 12.14 -6.45
CA ASP A 88 -18.03 12.38 -7.90
C ASP A 88 -16.84 11.72 -8.60
N LEU A 89 -16.07 10.88 -7.88
CA LEU A 89 -14.92 10.18 -8.44
C LEU A 89 -15.34 8.93 -9.22
N THR A 90 -14.55 8.58 -10.24
CA THR A 90 -14.68 7.31 -10.95
C THR A 90 -13.41 6.49 -10.85
N ILE A 91 -13.47 5.20 -11.25
CA ILE A 91 -12.27 4.34 -11.32
C ILE A 91 -11.18 4.92 -12.24
N ASP A 92 -11.55 5.74 -13.24
CA ASP A 92 -10.61 6.33 -14.18
C ASP A 92 -9.69 7.39 -13.56
N VAL A 93 -10.05 7.93 -12.39
CA VAL A 93 -9.14 8.80 -11.64
C VAL A 93 -7.84 8.06 -11.32
N LEU A 94 -7.90 6.77 -10.99
CA LEU A 94 -6.72 5.97 -10.65
C LEU A 94 -5.78 5.82 -11.83
N ARG A 95 -6.33 5.57 -13.03
CA ARG A 95 -5.56 5.51 -14.28
C ARG A 95 -4.83 6.81 -14.60
N ARG A 96 -5.37 7.95 -14.15
CA ARG A 96 -4.80 9.27 -14.42
C ARG A 96 -3.77 9.69 -13.36
N ILE A 97 -4.00 9.36 -12.09
CA ILE A 97 -3.15 9.84 -10.98
C ILE A 97 -1.99 8.89 -10.68
N LEU A 98 -2.17 7.57 -10.78
CA LEU A 98 -1.10 6.62 -10.40
C LEU A 98 0.15 6.76 -11.27
N PRO A 99 0.06 6.91 -12.61
CA PRO A 99 1.26 7.11 -13.45
C PRO A 99 2.01 8.42 -13.19
N THR A 100 1.32 9.44 -12.66
CA THR A 100 1.89 10.77 -12.40
C THR A 100 2.39 10.93 -10.96
N THR A 101 2.15 9.94 -10.10
CA THR A 101 2.52 9.96 -8.67
C THR A 101 3.44 8.77 -8.32
N PRO A 102 4.65 8.68 -8.91
CA PRO A 102 5.52 7.50 -8.80
C PRO A 102 6.04 7.23 -7.37
N LYS A 103 5.90 8.20 -6.45
CA LYS A 103 6.25 8.04 -5.03
C LYS A 103 5.05 7.72 -4.14
N LEU A 104 3.85 7.60 -4.71
CA LEU A 104 2.65 7.32 -3.93
C LEU A 104 2.76 5.93 -3.32
N ARG A 105 2.86 5.88 -1.99
CA ARG A 105 2.93 4.65 -1.19
C ARG A 105 1.57 4.33 -0.57
N ARG A 106 0.78 5.34 -0.23
CA ARG A 106 -0.51 5.15 0.44
C ARG A 106 -1.65 5.88 -0.27
N LEU A 107 -2.68 5.13 -0.62
CA LEU A 107 -3.90 5.62 -1.26
C LEU A 107 -5.13 5.23 -0.43
N ILE A 108 -5.97 6.20 -0.08
CA ILE A 108 -7.18 5.98 0.72
C ILE A 108 -8.41 6.39 -0.12
N LEU A 109 -9.34 5.44 -0.32
CA LEU A 109 -10.51 5.57 -1.20
C LEU A 109 -11.84 5.30 -0.48
N VAL A 110 -11.88 5.43 0.85
CA VAL A 110 -13.05 5.06 1.66
C VAL A 110 -14.24 5.99 1.37
N GLY A 111 -15.43 5.44 1.18
CA GLY A 111 -16.63 6.23 0.92
C GLY A 111 -16.62 6.97 -0.43
N THR A 112 -15.87 6.46 -1.41
CA THR A 112 -15.98 6.84 -2.81
C THR A 112 -16.97 5.89 -3.51
N PRO A 113 -17.52 6.23 -4.70
CA PRO A 113 -18.42 5.34 -5.44
C PRO A 113 -17.68 4.24 -6.24
N ILE A 114 -16.35 4.15 -6.11
CA ILE A 114 -15.55 3.09 -6.74
C ILE A 114 -15.95 1.76 -6.11
N SER A 115 -16.47 0.83 -6.92
CA SER A 115 -16.92 -0.47 -6.41
C SER A 115 -15.76 -1.44 -6.18
N ASN A 116 -16.01 -2.49 -5.39
CA ASN A 116 -15.03 -3.56 -5.18
C ASN A 116 -14.65 -4.24 -6.50
N GLU A 117 -15.65 -4.53 -7.35
CA GLU A 117 -15.49 -5.20 -8.64
C GLU A 117 -14.67 -4.35 -9.61
N GLN A 118 -14.92 -3.05 -9.67
CA GLN A 118 -14.13 -2.13 -10.50
C GLN A 118 -12.65 -2.14 -10.09
N LEU A 119 -12.38 -2.18 -8.78
CA LEU A 119 -11.02 -2.19 -8.26
C LEU A 119 -10.32 -3.54 -8.50
N TYR A 120 -11.02 -4.66 -8.31
CA TYR A 120 -10.49 -5.99 -8.64
C TYR A 120 -10.19 -6.13 -10.12
N GLU A 121 -11.09 -5.65 -10.99
CA GLU A 121 -10.91 -5.65 -12.44
C GLU A 121 -9.70 -4.81 -12.86
N LEU A 122 -9.54 -3.61 -12.27
CA LEU A 122 -8.39 -2.75 -12.55
C LEU A 122 -7.08 -3.40 -12.11
N LEU A 123 -7.03 -4.01 -10.91
CA LEU A 123 -5.86 -4.74 -10.43
C LEU A 123 -5.52 -5.94 -11.32
N ALA A 124 -6.53 -6.62 -11.86
CA ALA A 124 -6.31 -7.79 -12.71
C ALA A 124 -5.80 -7.40 -14.11
N LYS A 125 -6.35 -6.32 -14.68
CA LYS A 125 -6.01 -5.86 -16.04
C LYS A 125 -4.73 -5.01 -16.08
N GLU A 126 -4.54 -4.17 -15.08
CA GLU A 126 -3.49 -3.14 -15.06
C GLU A 126 -2.68 -3.15 -13.75
N PRO A 127 -2.15 -4.31 -13.29
CA PRO A 127 -1.47 -4.41 -11.99
C PRO A 127 -0.28 -3.46 -11.84
N LYS A 128 0.40 -3.15 -12.95
CA LYS A 128 1.55 -2.23 -12.98
C LYS A 128 1.22 -0.80 -12.54
N LEU A 129 -0.06 -0.39 -12.59
CA LEU A 129 -0.47 0.93 -12.07
C LEU A 129 -0.22 1.05 -10.56
N PHE A 130 -0.25 -0.07 -9.84
CA PHE A 130 -0.14 -0.09 -8.38
C PHE A 130 1.27 -0.41 -7.89
N ILE A 131 2.27 -0.43 -8.77
CA ILE A 131 3.62 -0.94 -8.44
C ILE A 131 4.36 -0.12 -7.37
N SER A 132 4.00 1.16 -7.19
CA SER A 132 4.54 2.01 -6.12
C SER A 132 3.69 1.98 -4.84
N VAL A 133 2.47 1.43 -4.91
CA VAL A 133 1.47 1.50 -3.84
C VAL A 133 1.71 0.36 -2.85
N GLU A 134 1.91 0.74 -1.59
CA GLU A 134 2.12 -0.15 -0.45
C GLU A 134 0.83 -0.38 0.33
N GLU A 135 0.06 0.69 0.50
CA GLU A 135 -1.14 0.70 1.32
C GLU A 135 -2.32 1.22 0.49
N LEU A 136 -3.18 0.32 0.02
CA LEU A 136 -4.44 0.65 -0.65
C LEU A 136 -5.62 0.42 0.30
N VAL A 137 -6.13 1.51 0.88
CA VAL A 137 -7.23 1.47 1.85
C VAL A 137 -8.56 1.65 1.12
N HIS A 138 -9.30 0.55 0.97
CA HIS A 138 -10.61 0.51 0.31
C HIS A 138 -11.47 -0.60 0.96
N PRO A 139 -12.81 -0.45 1.04
CA PRO A 139 -13.70 -1.48 1.62
C PRO A 139 -13.47 -2.89 1.08
N ALA A 140 -13.14 -3.03 -0.21
CA ALA A 140 -12.77 -4.28 -0.86
C ALA A 140 -11.65 -5.10 -0.19
N PHE A 141 -10.82 -4.45 0.65
CA PHE A 141 -9.70 -5.07 1.36
C PHE A 141 -9.85 -4.98 2.87
N LEU A 142 -10.94 -4.38 3.37
CA LEU A 142 -11.20 -4.22 4.81
C LEU A 142 -12.27 -5.19 5.33
N SER A 143 -12.63 -6.20 4.54
CA SER A 143 -13.56 -7.26 4.91
C SER A 143 -12.82 -8.54 5.28
N TRP A 144 -13.24 -9.17 6.37
CA TRP A 144 -12.84 -10.53 6.73
C TRP A 144 -13.67 -11.52 5.90
N GLU A 145 -13.18 -11.89 4.72
CA GLU A 145 -13.78 -12.92 3.87
C GLU A 145 -12.92 -14.19 3.85
N ASP A 146 -13.57 -15.34 3.71
CA ASP A 146 -12.90 -16.65 3.72
C ASP A 146 -12.04 -16.89 2.48
N THR A 147 -12.28 -16.15 1.39
CA THR A 147 -11.52 -16.29 0.13
C THR A 147 -11.19 -14.94 -0.49
N ALA A 148 -9.98 -14.82 -1.04
CA ALA A 148 -9.55 -13.63 -1.76
C ALA A 148 -10.35 -13.45 -3.06
N LYS A 149 -11.08 -12.33 -3.19
CA LYS A 149 -11.77 -11.94 -4.44
C LYS A 149 -10.92 -11.08 -5.38
N TYR A 150 -9.81 -10.55 -4.88
CA TYR A 150 -8.85 -9.78 -5.65
C TYR A 150 -7.78 -10.68 -6.29
N PRO A 151 -7.18 -10.25 -7.42
CA PRO A 151 -6.01 -10.93 -7.96
C PRO A 151 -4.86 -10.89 -6.96
N ASN A 152 -4.10 -11.99 -6.91
CA ASN A 152 -2.93 -12.10 -6.03
C ASN A 152 -1.83 -11.13 -6.48
N GLY A 153 -1.49 -10.14 -5.65
CA GLY A 153 -0.26 -9.37 -5.81
C GLY A 153 0.91 -10.15 -5.23
N PHE A 154 0.84 -10.43 -3.92
CA PHE A 154 1.80 -11.23 -3.18
C PHE A 154 1.10 -12.17 -2.21
N ALA A 155 1.55 -13.41 -2.07
CA ALA A 155 1.09 -14.30 -1.00
C ALA A 155 2.23 -14.98 -0.24
N TYR A 156 2.02 -15.14 1.07
CA TYR A 156 2.76 -16.09 1.87
C TYR A 156 2.12 -17.47 1.74
N VAL A 157 2.91 -18.53 1.60
CA VAL A 157 2.48 -19.93 1.60
C VAL A 157 3.35 -20.74 2.56
N GLY A 158 2.77 -21.21 3.65
CA GLY A 158 3.42 -22.10 4.62
C GLY A 158 3.00 -23.55 4.41
N ILE A 159 3.98 -24.45 4.32
CA ILE A 159 3.78 -25.89 4.21
C ILE A 159 4.39 -26.54 5.46
N HIS A 160 3.62 -27.39 6.13
CA HIS A 160 4.01 -28.02 7.41
C HIS A 160 3.84 -29.54 7.36
N GLY A 161 4.94 -30.27 7.26
CA GLY A 161 4.95 -31.74 7.16
C GLY A 161 4.02 -32.24 6.04
N ARG A 162 3.14 -33.21 6.36
CA ARG A 162 2.17 -33.78 5.41
C ARG A 162 0.82 -33.04 5.35
N SER A 163 0.73 -31.86 5.95
CA SER A 163 -0.53 -31.12 6.14
C SER A 163 -0.90 -30.23 4.95
N SER A 164 -2.12 -29.67 4.95
CA SER A 164 -2.56 -28.66 3.99
C SER A 164 -1.73 -27.39 4.06
N ALA A 165 -1.43 -26.79 2.90
CA ALA A 165 -0.77 -25.49 2.82
C ALA A 165 -1.66 -24.39 3.42
N CYS A 166 -1.04 -23.48 4.16
CA CYS A 166 -1.65 -22.25 4.66
C CYS A 166 -1.23 -21.09 3.76
N ALA A 167 -2.14 -20.18 3.40
CA ALA A 167 -1.79 -19.05 2.54
C ALA A 167 -2.54 -17.77 2.89
N ALA A 168 -1.82 -16.65 2.83
CA ALA A 168 -2.34 -15.31 3.05
C ALA A 168 -1.88 -14.41 1.91
N SER A 169 -2.82 -13.76 1.21
CA SER A 169 -2.53 -12.92 0.05
C SER A 169 -2.87 -11.46 0.27
N VAL A 170 -2.16 -10.57 -0.42
CA VAL A 170 -2.44 -9.14 -0.52
C VAL A 170 -2.53 -8.71 -1.99
N ALA A 171 -3.37 -7.72 -2.27
CA ALA A 171 -3.60 -7.22 -3.62
C ALA A 171 -2.47 -6.32 -4.13
N VAL A 172 -1.87 -5.52 -3.24
CA VAL A 172 -0.78 -4.58 -3.55
C VAL A 172 0.34 -4.76 -2.54
N PHE A 173 1.58 -4.51 -2.97
CA PHE A 173 2.76 -4.62 -2.12
C PHE A 173 3.94 -3.89 -2.76
N THR A 174 4.97 -3.62 -1.96
CA THR A 174 6.31 -3.33 -2.47
C THR A 174 7.31 -4.36 -1.94
N PRO A 175 8.49 -4.49 -2.57
CA PRO A 175 9.52 -5.39 -2.05
C PRO A 175 9.90 -5.07 -0.59
N ALA A 176 9.88 -3.79 -0.21
CA ALA A 176 10.18 -3.37 1.15
C ALA A 176 9.14 -3.87 2.16
N THR A 177 7.83 -3.77 1.84
CA THR A 177 6.77 -4.26 2.73
C THR A 177 6.83 -5.77 2.88
N VAL A 178 7.12 -6.50 1.80
CA VAL A 178 7.28 -7.95 1.83
C VAL A 178 8.44 -8.36 2.72
N VAL A 179 9.63 -7.78 2.50
CA VAL A 179 10.82 -8.15 3.29
C VAL A 179 10.63 -7.83 4.76
N GLN A 180 10.07 -6.66 5.10
CA GLN A 180 9.80 -6.32 6.50
C GLN A 180 8.75 -7.26 7.11
N SER A 181 7.65 -7.53 6.41
CA SER A 181 6.59 -8.42 6.91
C SER A 181 7.09 -9.83 7.16
N LEU A 182 7.89 -10.38 6.23
CA LEU A 182 8.52 -11.69 6.39
C LEU A 182 9.54 -11.69 7.53
N THR A 183 10.35 -10.63 7.68
CA THR A 183 11.34 -10.54 8.76
C THR A 183 10.66 -10.46 10.12
N ASP A 184 9.64 -9.62 10.26
CA ASP A 184 8.93 -9.46 11.51
C ASP A 184 8.12 -10.73 11.88
N TYR A 185 7.64 -11.50 10.88
CA TYR A 185 6.96 -12.77 11.08
C TYR A 185 7.91 -13.93 11.38
N LEU A 186 8.93 -14.13 10.55
CA LEU A 186 9.83 -15.28 10.63
C LEU A 186 10.91 -15.10 11.70
N GLY A 187 11.34 -13.86 11.98
CA GLY A 187 12.42 -13.55 12.93
C GLY A 187 12.21 -14.16 14.32
N PRO A 188 11.02 -13.98 14.94
CA PRO A 188 10.70 -14.64 16.20
C PRO A 188 10.66 -16.17 16.11
N ILE A 189 10.26 -16.73 14.96
CA ILE A 189 10.07 -18.17 14.75
C ILE A 189 11.42 -18.89 14.62
N VAL A 190 12.38 -18.29 13.92
CA VAL A 190 13.70 -18.90 13.66
C VAL A 190 14.46 -19.25 14.94
N ASN A 191 14.18 -18.55 16.05
CA ASN A 191 14.81 -18.79 17.35
C ASN A 191 13.85 -19.35 18.41
N ALA A 192 12.62 -19.70 18.01
CA ALA A 192 11.63 -20.23 18.92
C ALA A 192 11.82 -21.74 19.14
N ASP A 193 11.27 -22.24 20.25
CA ASP A 193 11.13 -23.67 20.49
C ASP A 193 10.25 -24.32 19.39
N GLU A 194 10.56 -25.57 19.05
CA GLU A 194 9.90 -26.34 18.00
C GLU A 194 8.37 -26.43 18.19
N TYR A 195 7.88 -26.51 19.43
CA TYR A 195 6.44 -26.54 19.73
C TYR A 195 5.74 -25.20 19.45
N VAL A 196 6.42 -24.08 19.71
CA VAL A 196 5.89 -22.73 19.42
C VAL A 196 5.86 -22.51 17.92
N THR A 197 6.91 -22.94 17.24
CA THR A 197 7.01 -22.93 15.77
C THR A 197 5.85 -23.71 15.17
N TYR A 198 5.59 -24.94 15.63
CA TYR A 198 4.48 -25.76 15.13
C TYR A 198 3.10 -25.08 15.29
N GLY A 199 2.84 -24.49 16.46
CA GLY A 199 1.58 -23.82 16.75
C GLY A 199 1.35 -22.55 15.91
N VAL A 200 2.37 -21.70 15.77
CA VAL A 200 2.27 -20.45 15.01
C VAL A 200 2.07 -20.71 13.52
N LEU A 201 2.86 -21.66 12.99
CA LEU A 201 2.87 -22.05 11.60
C LEU A 201 1.59 -22.80 11.17
N GLY A 202 0.99 -23.58 12.06
CA GLY A 202 -0.29 -24.24 11.81
C GLY A 202 -1.49 -23.29 11.67
N THR A 203 -1.30 -21.97 11.82
CA THR A 203 -2.37 -20.97 11.72
C THR A 203 -2.13 -19.97 10.59
N ASN A 204 -3.22 -19.53 9.95
CA ASN A 204 -3.16 -18.44 8.97
C ASN A 204 -3.06 -17.04 9.61
N LEU A 205 -3.36 -16.92 10.91
CA LEU A 205 -3.53 -15.61 11.56
C LEU A 205 -2.23 -14.83 11.65
N ALA A 206 -1.12 -15.49 11.95
CA ALA A 206 0.18 -14.85 12.05
C ALA A 206 0.67 -14.27 10.71
N PRO A 207 0.68 -15.03 9.59
CA PRO A 207 1.03 -14.45 8.29
C PRO A 207 0.01 -13.39 7.82
N GLN A 208 -1.28 -13.54 8.11
CA GLN A 208 -2.27 -12.49 7.84
C GLN A 208 -1.96 -11.20 8.61
N ALA A 209 -1.67 -11.28 9.92
CA ALA A 209 -1.35 -10.11 10.73
C ALA A 209 -0.03 -9.43 10.33
N ALA A 210 0.93 -10.20 9.80
CA ALA A 210 2.16 -9.65 9.26
C ALA A 210 1.91 -8.85 7.98
N LEU A 211 1.19 -9.44 7.02
CA LEU A 211 0.91 -8.85 5.70
C LEU A 211 -0.16 -7.74 5.73
N ALA A 212 -1.03 -7.71 6.75
CA ALA A 212 -2.08 -6.69 6.92
C ALA A 212 -1.54 -5.27 7.18
N ALA A 213 -0.27 -5.17 7.54
CA ALA A 213 0.30 -3.98 8.13
C ALA A 213 1.21 -3.23 7.16
N GLY A 214 1.18 -1.90 7.26
CA GLY A 214 2.10 -1.02 6.54
C GLY A 214 3.52 -1.04 7.12
N MET A 215 4.44 -0.38 6.40
CA MET A 215 5.83 -0.25 6.80
C MET A 215 5.97 0.37 8.21
N ARG A 216 6.76 -0.28 9.04
CA ARG A 216 7.18 0.17 10.37
C ARG A 216 8.42 1.05 10.24
N LYS A 217 8.42 2.17 10.96
CA LYS A 217 9.63 3.00 11.14
C LYS A 217 10.58 2.33 12.11
N GLU A 218 11.86 2.66 12.02
CA GLU A 218 12.84 2.23 13.01
C GLU A 218 12.40 2.63 14.43
N GLY A 219 12.50 1.70 15.38
CA GLY A 219 12.07 1.90 16.77
C GLY A 219 10.56 1.89 17.02
N GLN A 220 9.71 1.90 15.98
CA GLN A 220 8.26 1.82 16.16
C GLN A 220 7.85 0.43 16.68
N PRO A 221 7.01 0.31 17.72
CA PRO A 221 6.47 -0.97 18.19
C PRO A 221 5.57 -1.66 17.15
N TRP A 222 5.50 -2.99 17.21
CA TRP A 222 4.66 -3.81 16.32
C TRP A 222 3.17 -3.42 16.36
N GLY A 223 2.64 -3.14 17.56
CA GLY A 223 1.24 -2.79 17.78
C GLY A 223 0.83 -1.39 17.29
N GLU A 224 1.80 -0.54 16.92
CA GLU A 224 1.54 0.81 16.41
C GLU A 224 1.52 0.88 14.88
N ARG A 225 1.69 -0.26 14.20
CA ARG A 225 1.64 -0.31 12.74
C ARG A 225 0.22 -0.02 12.25
N ARG A 226 0.14 0.60 11.07
CA ARG A 226 -1.14 0.85 10.41
C ARG A 226 -1.62 -0.42 9.74
N VAL A 227 -2.86 -0.81 10.00
CA VAL A 227 -3.54 -1.86 9.25
C VAL A 227 -4.24 -1.22 8.06
N HIS A 228 -3.96 -1.72 6.85
CA HIS A 228 -4.49 -1.16 5.61
C HIS A 228 -5.33 -2.17 4.83
N CYS A 229 -5.22 -3.46 5.16
CA CYS A 229 -6.06 -4.53 4.61
C CYS A 229 -6.24 -5.67 5.64
N PHE A 230 -7.18 -6.56 5.39
CA PHE A 230 -7.23 -7.90 5.95
C PHE A 230 -6.86 -8.89 4.84
N PRO A 231 -5.61 -9.42 4.85
CA PRO A 231 -5.19 -10.42 3.89
C PRO A 231 -6.13 -11.60 3.93
N ALA A 232 -6.70 -11.95 2.79
CA ALA A 232 -7.65 -13.05 2.69
C ALA A 232 -6.90 -14.38 2.63
N LEU A 233 -7.55 -15.44 3.12
CA LEU A 233 -7.08 -16.78 2.82
C LEU A 233 -7.23 -17.00 1.31
N THR A 234 -6.24 -17.64 0.71
CA THR A 234 -6.34 -18.03 -0.69
C THR A 234 -6.13 -19.54 -0.78
N ASP A 235 -7.14 -20.22 -1.32
CA ASP A 235 -7.05 -21.62 -1.76
C ASP A 235 -6.27 -21.73 -3.08
N ARG A 236 -5.93 -20.60 -3.68
CA ARG A 236 -5.42 -20.48 -5.05
C ARG A 236 -4.25 -19.51 -5.19
N PRO A 237 -3.19 -19.62 -4.36
CA PRO A 237 -2.00 -18.78 -4.55
C PRO A 237 -1.34 -19.04 -5.93
N PHE A 238 -1.64 -20.18 -6.56
CA PHE A 238 -1.12 -20.59 -7.85
C PHE A 238 -2.05 -20.30 -9.04
N ASP A 239 -3.33 -19.93 -8.82
CA ASP A 239 -4.25 -19.62 -9.92
C ASP A 239 -4.05 -18.16 -10.34
N GLY A 240 -3.01 -17.88 -11.12
CA GLY A 240 -2.86 -16.52 -11.60
C GLY A 240 -1.47 -16.09 -12.01
N ARG A 241 -1.35 -14.76 -12.05
CA ARG A 241 -0.07 -14.05 -12.03
C ARG A 241 0.12 -13.50 -10.62
N GLY A 242 1.36 -13.40 -10.17
CA GLY A 242 1.68 -12.81 -8.89
C GLY A 242 2.97 -13.36 -8.30
N TRP A 243 3.32 -12.85 -7.13
CA TRP A 243 4.47 -13.28 -6.37
C TRP A 243 4.06 -14.11 -5.16
N LEU A 244 4.89 -15.07 -4.80
CA LEU A 244 4.70 -15.92 -3.63
C LEU A 244 5.99 -15.96 -2.82
N PHE A 245 5.87 -16.09 -1.51
CA PHE A 245 6.94 -16.61 -0.67
C PHE A 245 6.48 -17.95 -0.12
N ILE A 246 7.15 -19.02 -0.52
CA ILE A 246 6.86 -20.37 -0.06
C ILE A 246 7.89 -20.74 0.99
N VAL A 247 7.42 -21.26 2.12
CA VAL A 247 8.27 -21.86 3.14
C VAL A 247 7.72 -23.23 3.51
N GLU A 248 8.57 -24.23 3.37
CA GLU A 248 8.32 -25.62 3.77
C GLU A 248 9.12 -25.88 5.03
N TRP A 249 8.39 -26.12 6.11
CA TRP A 249 8.95 -26.49 7.39
C TRP A 249 8.91 -28.01 7.51
N PRO A 250 10.03 -28.62 7.94
CA PRO A 250 10.09 -30.06 8.13
C PRO A 250 9.03 -30.50 9.16
N SER A 251 8.56 -31.74 9.01
CA SER A 251 7.84 -32.36 10.12
C SER A 251 8.75 -32.48 11.33
N MET A 252 8.18 -32.46 12.55
CA MET A 252 8.91 -32.75 13.80
C MET A 252 9.65 -34.09 13.81
N PHE A 253 9.35 -34.95 12.83
CA PHE A 253 9.91 -36.29 12.64
C PHE A 253 10.90 -36.38 11.47
N GLU A 254 11.23 -35.26 10.82
CA GLU A 254 12.09 -35.21 9.64
C GLU A 254 13.36 -34.39 9.92
N ASP A 255 14.54 -34.97 9.70
CA ASP A 255 15.85 -34.30 9.84
C ASP A 255 16.16 -33.30 8.69
N GLN A 256 15.16 -32.93 7.88
CA GLN A 256 15.38 -32.00 6.78
C GLN A 256 15.37 -30.55 7.29
N GLY A 257 16.25 -29.70 6.75
CA GLY A 257 16.19 -28.27 7.01
C GLY A 257 14.95 -27.62 6.37
N CYS A 258 14.58 -26.44 6.88
CA CYS A 258 13.57 -25.59 6.27
C CYS A 258 13.97 -25.22 4.83
N ARG A 259 13.02 -25.33 3.89
CA ARG A 259 13.19 -24.88 2.50
C ARG A 259 12.34 -23.65 2.26
N TYR A 260 12.85 -22.65 1.54
CA TYR A 260 12.06 -21.48 1.18
C TYR A 260 12.48 -20.89 -0.16
N GLY A 261 11.59 -20.10 -0.75
CA GLY A 261 11.88 -19.38 -1.98
C GLY A 261 10.81 -18.36 -2.34
N PHE A 262 11.22 -17.33 -3.06
CA PHE A 262 10.31 -16.42 -3.74
C PHE A 262 9.94 -17.01 -5.09
N VAL A 263 8.64 -17.12 -5.37
CA VAL A 263 8.14 -17.71 -6.61
C VAL A 263 7.38 -16.68 -7.41
N SER A 264 7.77 -16.49 -8.67
CA SER A 264 6.99 -15.73 -9.65
C SER A 264 6.13 -16.70 -10.45
N VAL A 265 4.82 -16.48 -10.47
CA VAL A 265 3.88 -17.27 -11.28
C VAL A 265 3.58 -16.50 -12.56
N VAL A 266 3.95 -17.09 -13.70
CA VAL A 266 3.79 -16.49 -15.03
C VAL A 266 2.85 -17.34 -15.88
N GLY A 267 1.74 -16.75 -16.32
CA GLY A 267 0.84 -17.38 -17.29
C GLY A 267 -0.15 -18.35 -16.65
N ALA A 268 -1.20 -17.79 -16.04
CA ALA A 268 -2.35 -18.52 -15.50
C ALA A 268 -3.07 -19.42 -16.51
N GLU A 269 -2.86 -19.19 -17.81
CA GLU A 269 -3.52 -19.90 -18.90
C GLU A 269 -2.82 -21.23 -19.26
N THR A 270 -1.62 -21.50 -18.72
CA THR A 270 -0.91 -22.77 -18.95
C THR A 270 -1.11 -23.71 -17.76
N SER A 271 -1.44 -24.98 -18.01
CA SER A 271 -1.52 -26.02 -17.00
C SER A 271 -0.39 -27.05 -17.22
N PRO A 272 0.57 -27.20 -16.29
CA PRO A 272 0.74 -26.43 -15.05
C PRO A 272 1.25 -25.00 -15.31
N PRO A 273 1.01 -24.05 -14.37
CA PRO A 273 1.52 -22.69 -14.49
C PRO A 273 3.06 -22.67 -14.52
N LYS A 274 3.64 -21.77 -15.30
CA LYS A 274 5.09 -21.61 -15.33
C LYS A 274 5.54 -20.84 -14.10
N VAL A 275 6.42 -21.45 -13.32
CA VAL A 275 6.98 -20.85 -12.11
C VAL A 275 8.47 -20.60 -12.26
N LYS A 276 8.95 -19.51 -11.66
CA LYS A 276 10.38 -19.25 -11.47
C LYS A 276 10.65 -19.03 -10.00
N ILE A 277 11.72 -19.64 -9.49
CA ILE A 277 12.10 -19.60 -8.08
C ILE A 277 13.35 -18.74 -7.92
N TYR A 278 13.33 -17.87 -6.91
CA TYR A 278 14.39 -16.93 -6.61
C TYR A 278 14.71 -16.97 -5.11
N ASP A 279 15.96 -16.66 -4.78
CA ASP A 279 16.32 -16.23 -3.43
C ASP A 279 15.90 -14.76 -3.21
N LEU A 280 16.22 -14.19 -2.05
CA LEU A 280 15.90 -12.80 -1.75
C LEU A 280 16.56 -11.82 -2.74
N ALA A 281 17.82 -12.06 -3.13
CA ALA A 281 18.53 -11.17 -4.05
C ALA A 281 17.88 -11.18 -5.44
N GLY A 282 17.57 -12.37 -5.97
CA GLY A 282 16.88 -12.56 -7.24
C GLY A 282 15.48 -11.96 -7.23
N PHE A 283 14.72 -12.12 -6.13
CA PHE A 283 13.41 -11.47 -5.97
C PHE A 283 13.52 -9.94 -6.09
N LEU A 284 14.45 -9.34 -5.35
CA LEU A 284 14.65 -7.89 -5.37
C LEU A 284 15.11 -7.39 -6.75
N GLU A 285 15.95 -8.16 -7.45
CA GLU A 285 16.40 -7.83 -8.79
C GLU A 285 15.25 -7.86 -9.81
N GLU A 286 14.43 -8.90 -9.80
CA GLU A 286 13.29 -9.03 -10.71
C GLU A 286 12.21 -7.98 -10.43
N MET A 287 11.91 -7.71 -9.16
CA MET A 287 10.97 -6.64 -8.80
C MET A 287 11.46 -5.26 -9.27
N ALA A 288 12.77 -5.02 -9.23
CA ALA A 288 13.35 -3.79 -9.78
C ALA A 288 13.21 -3.72 -11.31
N LYS A 289 13.34 -4.84 -12.03
CA LYS A 289 13.08 -4.91 -13.49
C LYS A 289 11.60 -4.66 -13.82
N GLU A 290 10.70 -5.05 -12.94
CA GLU A 290 9.26 -4.79 -13.09
C GLU A 290 8.89 -3.30 -12.88
N GLY A 291 9.78 -2.51 -12.29
CA GLY A 291 9.59 -1.07 -12.02
C GLY A 291 9.25 -0.76 -10.57
N SER A 292 9.40 -1.72 -9.66
CA SER A 292 9.11 -1.52 -8.24
C SER A 292 10.12 -0.60 -7.58
N PRO A 293 9.70 0.21 -6.59
CA PRO A 293 10.63 1.00 -5.79
C PRO A 293 11.70 0.10 -5.19
N ARG A 294 12.98 0.48 -5.33
CA ARG A 294 14.07 -0.23 -4.67
C ARG A 294 13.85 -0.21 -3.17
N CYS A 295 14.15 -1.31 -2.50
CA CYS A 295 14.34 -1.30 -1.05
C CYS A 295 15.46 -0.31 -0.72
N VAL A 296 15.11 0.91 -0.33
CA VAL A 296 16.06 1.84 0.28
C VAL A 296 16.30 1.28 1.67
N GLY A 297 17.32 0.43 1.78
CA GLY A 297 17.74 -0.11 3.05
C GLY A 297 18.08 1.04 3.99
N GLY A 298 17.24 1.26 4.99
CA GLY A 298 17.76 1.68 6.28
C GLY A 298 18.62 0.53 6.77
N ARG A 299 19.92 0.61 6.52
CA ARG A 299 20.90 -0.21 7.23
C ARG A 299 21.55 0.68 8.27
N SER A 300 21.55 0.19 9.50
CA SER A 300 22.77 0.05 10.28
C SER A 300 22.63 -1.22 11.11
#